data_AF-A0A928HNK7-F1
#
_entry.id   AF-A0A928HNK7-F1
#
_cell.length_a   1.000
_cell.length_b   1.000
_cell.length_c   1.000
_cell.angle_alpha   90.00
_cell.angle_beta   90.00
_cell.angle_gamma   90.00
#
_symmetry.space_group_name_H-M   'P 1'
#
loop_
_entity.id
_entity.type
_entity.pdbx_description
1 polymer ?
#
loop_
_entity_poly.entity_id
_entity_poly.type
_entity_poly.pdbx_seq_one_letter_code
_entity_poly.pdbx_strand_id
1 'polypeptide(L)' 'MIPIIYGNSQLSLYVSQRLFDRGINVQPIMHPAVEEKASRLRFFMTAIHTEEEIRYTVKALVEETENMKKFLLS' A
#
# COMPACT_ATOMS: atom_id res chain seq x y z
N MET A 1 6.42 12.97 1.09
CA MET A 1 5.28 12.10 0.71
C MET A 1 5.73 11.19 -0.40
N ILE A 2 5.42 9.89 -0.32
CA ILE A 2 5.88 8.86 -1.26
C ILE A 2 4.64 8.11 -1.79
N PRO A 3 4.23 8.33 -3.06
CA PRO A 3 3.10 7.62 -3.65
C PRO A 3 3.52 6.28 -4.26
N ILE A 4 2.73 5.23 -4.04
CA ILE A 4 2.86 3.92 -4.70
C ILE A 4 1.61 3.69 -5.56
N ILE A 5 1.77 3.80 -6.88
CA ILE A 5 0.66 3.74 -7.83
C ILE A 5 0.38 2.29 -8.20
N TYR A 6 -0.84 1.84 -7.93
CA TYR A 6 -1.33 0.50 -8.30
C TYR A 6 -2.21 0.54 -9.55
N GLY A 7 -2.90 1.67 -9.79
CA GLY A 7 -3.84 1.83 -10.90
C GLY A 7 -5.05 0.91 -10.85
N ASN A 8 -5.34 0.36 -9.67
CA ASN A 8 -6.47 -0.49 -9.37
C ASN A 8 -6.90 -0.23 -7.91
N SER A 9 -8.15 0.16 -7.71
CA SER A 9 -8.72 0.51 -6.41
C SER A 9 -8.83 -0.70 -5.49
N GLN A 10 -9.23 -1.86 -6.03
CA GLN A 10 -9.35 -3.08 -5.23
C GLN A 10 -7.99 -3.52 -4.67
N LEU A 11 -6.94 -3.50 -5.50
CA LEU A 11 -5.58 -3.80 -5.09
C LEU A 11 -5.09 -2.80 -4.03
N SER A 12 -5.36 -1.51 -4.23
CA SER A 12 -4.94 -0.45 -3.30
C SER A 12 -5.62 -0.60 -1.93
N LEU A 13 -6.93 -0.88 -1.91
CA LEU A 13 -7.69 -1.12 -0.68
C LEU A 13 -7.23 -2.41 0.02
N TYR A 14 -7.05 -3.50 -0.73
CA TYR A 14 -6.58 -4.76 -0.18
C TYR A 14 -5.22 -4.59 0.50
N VAL A 15 -4.23 -4.04 -0.21
CA VAL A 15 -2.88 -3.87 0.35
C VAL A 15 -2.90 -2.94 1.56
N SER A 16 -3.69 -1.85 1.54
CA SER A 16 -3.86 -0.98 2.71
C SER A 16 -4.38 -1.75 3.92
N GLN A 17 -5.43 -2.56 3.76
CA GLN A 17 -6.00 -3.35 4.86
C GLN A 17 -5.01 -4.38 5.40
N ARG A 18 -4.29 -5.09 4.51
CA ARG A 18 -3.29 -6.08 4.92
C ARG A 18 -2.08 -5.47 5.63
N LEU A 19 -1.66 -4.27 5.21
CA LEU A 19 -0.64 -3.51 5.92
C LEU A 19 -1.13 -3.05 7.29
N PHE A 20 -2.40 -2.64 7.39
CA PHE A 20 -3.00 -2.26 8.67
C PHE A 20 -3.01 -3.44 9.66
N ASP A 21 -3.38 -4.64 9.20
CA ASP A 21 -3.33 -5.87 10.02
C ASP A 21 -1.89 -6.18 10.52
N ARG A 22 -0.87 -5.67 9.83
CA ARG A 22 0.56 -5.81 10.16
C ARG A 22 1.11 -4.62 10.95
N GLY A 23 0.25 -3.72 11.43
CA GLY A 23 0.64 -2.54 12.22
C GLY A 23 1.14 -1.35 11.39
N ILE A 24 0.99 -1.38 10.06
CA ILE A 24 1.41 -0.31 9.15
C ILE A 24 0.17 0.44 8.67
N ASN A 25 -0.03 1.67 9.16
CA ASN A 25 -1.15 2.50 8.72
C ASN A 25 -0.78 3.29 7.45
N VAL A 26 -1.39 2.95 6.32
CA VAL A 26 -1.32 3.73 5.08
C VAL A 26 -2.69 3.83 4.43
N GLN A 27 -3.08 5.05 4.08
CA GLN A 27 -4.37 5.33 3.47
C GLN A 27 -4.28 5.26 1.95
N PRO A 28 -5.20 4.56 1.26
CA PRO A 28 -5.31 4.58 -0.18
C PRO A 28 -6.01 5.85 -0.64
N ILE A 29 -5.66 6.31 -1.85
CA ILE A 29 -6.38 7.36 -2.57
C ILE A 29 -6.95 6.72 -3.83
N MET A 30 -8.27 6.71 -3.94
CA MET A 30 -9.04 5.95 -4.93
C MET A 30 -10.24 6.77 -5.43
N HIS A 31 -11.03 6.23 -6.34
CA HIS A 31 -12.27 6.86 -6.82
C HIS A 31 -13.25 7.17 -5.66
N PRO A 32 -13.92 8.35 -5.64
CA PRO A 32 -13.95 9.41 -6.65
C PRO A 32 -12.84 10.46 -6.54
N ALA A 33 -11.95 10.37 -5.55
CA ALA A 33 -10.91 11.38 -5.32
C ALA A 33 -9.83 11.39 -6.42
N VAL A 34 -9.60 10.24 -7.06
CA VAL A 34 -8.73 10.09 -8.25
C VAL A 34 -9.36 9.10 -9.24
N GLU A 35 -8.95 9.17 -10.51
CA GLU A 35 -9.30 8.16 -11.51
C GLU A 35 -8.81 6.76 -11.11
N GLU A 36 -9.53 5.70 -11.51
CA GLU A 36 -9.21 4.30 -11.18
C GLU A 36 -7.75 3.93 -11.47
N LYS A 37 -7.26 4.33 -12.65
CA LYS A 37 -5.88 4.09 -13.10
C LYS A 37 -4.82 4.88 -12.31
N ALA A 38 -5.25 5.86 -11.53
CA ALA A 38 -4.40 6.65 -10.64
C ALA A 38 -4.49 6.21 -9.18
N SER A 39 -5.24 5.14 -8.87
CA SER A 39 -5.34 4.59 -7.53
C SER A 39 -3.97 4.25 -6.95
N ARG A 40 -3.72 4.71 -5.72
CA ARG A 40 -2.39 4.66 -5.10
C ARG A 40 -2.43 4.65 -3.57
N LEU A 41 -1.40 4.10 -2.95
CA LEU A 41 -1.12 4.31 -1.53
C LEU A 41 -0.26 5.56 -1.34
N ARG A 42 -0.56 6.36 -0.30
CA ARG A 42 0.20 7.58 0.02
C ARG A 42 0.93 7.44 1.36
N PHE A 43 2.22 7.16 1.29
CA PHE A 43 3.07 7.08 2.48
C PHE A 43 3.57 8.45 2.93
N PHE A 44 3.65 8.60 4.25
CA PHE A 44 4.29 9.73 4.92
C PHE A 44 5.40 9.18 5.80
N MET A 45 6.55 9.84 5.74
CA MET A 45 7.73 9.49 6.52
C MET A 45 8.15 10.72 7.29
N THR A 46 8.57 10.52 8.52
CA THR A 46 9.09 11.54 9.44
C THR A 46 10.46 11.09 9.93
N ALA A 47 11.27 12.02 10.43
CA ALA A 47 12.63 11.72 10.92
C ALA A 47 12.67 10.80 12.15
N ILE A 48 11.52 10.52 12.78
CA ILE A 48 11.43 9.62 13.94
C ILE A 48 11.28 8.15 13.55
N HIS A 49 11.07 7.82 12.27
CA HIS A 49 11.03 6.43 11.85
C HIS A 49 12.44 5.84 11.87
N THR A 50 12.54 4.63 12.39
CA THR A 50 13.79 3.86 12.39
C THR A 50 14.00 3.17 11.05
N GLU A 51 15.25 2.79 10.75
CA GLU A 51 15.56 2.02 9.56
C GLU A 51 14.84 0.67 9.54
N GLU A 52 14.66 0.04 10.70
CA GLU A 52 13.96 -1.24 10.84
C GLU A 52 12.48 -1.10 10.47
N GLU A 53 11.78 -0.07 10.94
CA GLU A 53 10.39 0.21 10.59
C GLU A 53 10.22 0.42 9.08
N ILE A 54 11.15 1.13 8.45
CA ILE A 54 11.14 1.36 7.00
C ILE A 54 11.35 0.04 6.25
N ARG A 55 12.35 -0.76 6.63
CA ARG A 55 12.64 -2.05 5.99
C ARG A 55 11.50 -3.04 6.16
N TYR A 56 10.90 -3.10 7.35
CA TYR A 56 9.71 -3.90 7.63
C TYR A 56 8.55 -3.47 6.74
N THR A 57 8.29 -2.17 6.66
CA THR A 57 7.21 -1.60 5.84
C THR A 57 7.37 -1.94 4.36
N VAL A 58 8.58 -1.77 3.81
CA VAL A 58 8.86 -2.10 2.41
C VAL A 58 8.69 -3.59 2.14
N LYS A 59 9.19 -4.46 3.03
CA LYS A 59 9.03 -5.91 2.91
C LYS A 59 7.55 -6.31 2.92
N ALA A 60 6.78 -5.80 3.89
CA ALA A 60 5.35 -6.06 3.99
C ALA A 60 4.58 -5.58 2.76
N LEU A 61 4.91 -4.40 2.24
CA LEU A 61 4.29 -3.83 1.04
C LEU A 61 4.46 -4.76 -0.18
N VAL A 62 5.67 -5.28 -0.39
CA VAL A 62 5.96 -6.21 -1.49
C VAL A 62 5.21 -7.53 -1.30
N GLU A 63 5.26 -8.12 -0.10
CA GLU A 63 4.60 -9.39 0.19
C GLU A 63 3.08 -9.33 -0.05
N GLU A 64 2.39 -8.31 0.47
CA GLU A 64 0.93 -8.19 0.30
C GLU A 64 0.53 -7.84 -1.14
N THR A 65 1.39 -7.10 -1.86
CA THR A 65 1.18 -6.85 -3.30
C THR A 65 1.24 -8.15 -4.09
N GLU A 66 2.21 -9.01 -3.82
CA GLU A 66 2.34 -10.30 -4.50
C GLU A 66 1.24 -11.30 -4.08
N ASN A 67 0.80 -11.29 -2.82
CA ASN A 67 -0.32 -12.10 -2.36
C ASN A 67 -1.61 -11.77 -3.13
N MET A 68 -1.91 -10.48 -3.33
CA MET A 68 -3.10 -10.08 -4.09
C MET A 68 -2.99 -10.46 -5.57
N LYS A 69 -1.83 -10.30 -6.18
CA LYS A 69 -1.62 -10.72 -7.58
C LYS A 69 -1.83 -12.23 -7.76
N LYS A 70 -1.35 -13.04 -6.82
CA LYS A 70 -1.57 -14.50 -6.84
C LYS A 70 -3.07 -14.83 -6.77
N PHE A 71 -3.80 -14.15 -5.88
CA PHE A 71 -5.25 -14.32 -5.77
C PHE A 71 -6.01 -13.94 -7.04
N LEU A 72 -5.56 -12.93 -7.79
CA LEU A 72 -6.17 -12.54 -9.07
C LEU A 72 -5.82 -13.49 -10.24
N LEU A 73 -4.77 -14.30 -10.10
CA LEU A 73 -4.28 -15.22 -11.13
C LEU A 73 -4.67 -16.69 -10.87
N SER A 74 -5.32 -16.98 -9.74
CA SER A 74 -5.90 -18.28 -9.37
C SER A 74 -7.39 -18.32 -9.68
#